data_AF-A0A6J4JJL4-F1
#
_entry.id   AF-A0A6J4JJL4-F1
#
_cell.length_a   1.000
_cell.length_b   1.000
_cell.length_c   1.000
_cell.angle_alpha   90.00
_cell.angle_beta   90.00
_cell.angle_gamma   90.00
#
_symmetry.space_group_name_H-M   'P 1'
#
loop_
_entity.id
_entity.type
_entity.pdbx_description
1 polymer ?
#
loop_
_entity_poly.entity_id
_entity_poly.type
_entity_poly.pdbx_seq_one_letter_code
_entity_poly.pdbx_strand_id
1 'polypeptide(L)'
;VGYSALMGIRVLLSVVTAPAWSRASGTVDGPPDDPATFGTFLSALATRYAGKVHAYEVWNEQNFSREWGGGRIIAGDYVELLKVAHAAIKAADPAAAVLSGALTPTGFNDPNVAIDDVLYLQQLYAYQGGVFKTVCDGIGAHAGGFNNPPDDTPFNRTVFSTNFKGHKSFYFKRLEDVRAVMVANGDDAKQIWVTEFGWSTANQALGYDYGNDISDADQGRYLVRAYQIGRDWGWVQGMFVWNLNFQQLVPASDEKYPFGIVRPDGTPRPAYIQLKFMAKRP
;
A
#
# COMPACT_ATOMS: atom_id res chain seq x y z
N VAL A 1 12.14 6.36 -14.54
CA VAL A 1 13.11 7.14 -13.73
C VAL A 1 13.74 8.32 -14.47
N GLY A 2 14.28 8.16 -15.69
CA GLY A 2 14.92 9.28 -16.41
C GLY A 2 14.01 10.52 -16.60
N TYR A 3 12.79 10.32 -17.12
CA TYR A 3 11.80 11.40 -17.25
C TYR A 3 11.31 11.94 -15.89
N SER A 4 11.18 11.08 -14.86
CA SER A 4 10.74 11.48 -13.53
C SER A 4 11.71 12.49 -12.89
N ALA A 5 13.02 12.24 -13.02
CA ALA A 5 14.06 13.13 -12.51
C ALA A 5 14.01 14.53 -13.17
N LEU A 6 13.78 14.59 -14.49
CA LEU A 6 13.63 15.84 -15.22
C LEU A 6 12.40 16.66 -14.79
N MET A 7 11.38 15.99 -14.27
CA MET A 7 10.12 16.59 -13.83
C MET A 7 10.08 16.87 -12.32
N GLY A 8 11.18 16.64 -11.59
CA GLY A 8 11.23 16.80 -10.13
C GLY A 8 10.36 15.80 -9.37
N ILE A 9 9.96 14.69 -10.00
CA ILE A 9 9.12 13.66 -9.40
C ILE A 9 10.00 12.69 -8.61
N ARG A 10 9.74 12.58 -7.30
CA ARG A 10 10.33 11.53 -6.47
C ARG A 10 9.69 10.19 -6.78
N VAL A 11 10.51 9.15 -6.87
CA VAL A 11 10.09 7.82 -7.28
C VAL A 11 10.22 6.85 -6.11
N LEU A 12 9.13 6.14 -5.84
CA LEU A 12 9.11 4.92 -5.05
C LEU A 12 8.98 3.74 -6.01
N LEU A 13 9.77 2.67 -5.80
CA LEU A 13 9.58 1.40 -6.48
C LEU A 13 9.09 0.35 -5.48
N SER A 14 7.92 -0.23 -5.74
CA SER A 14 7.43 -1.38 -4.98
C SER A 14 7.90 -2.68 -5.65
N VAL A 15 8.44 -3.60 -4.85
CA VAL A 15 8.97 -4.89 -5.31
C VAL A 15 8.10 -5.99 -4.72
N VAL A 16 7.16 -6.51 -5.52
CA VAL A 16 5.94 -7.18 -5.02
C VAL A 16 5.89 -8.71 -5.19
N THR A 17 6.62 -9.28 -6.14
CA THR A 17 6.62 -10.72 -6.41
C THR A 17 8.01 -11.20 -6.83
N ALA A 18 8.26 -12.51 -6.71
CA ALA A 18 9.48 -13.15 -7.19
C ALA A 18 9.22 -13.92 -8.49
N PRO A 19 10.19 -13.97 -9.42
CA PRO A 19 10.06 -14.81 -10.62
C PRO A 19 9.83 -16.29 -10.28
N ALA A 20 9.01 -16.97 -11.07
CA ALA A 20 8.65 -18.38 -10.83
C ALA A 20 9.87 -19.33 -10.70
N TRP A 21 10.97 -19.07 -11.41
CA TRP A 21 12.19 -19.89 -11.34
C TRP A 21 12.87 -19.88 -9.96
N SER A 22 12.58 -18.87 -9.12
CA SER A 22 13.17 -18.73 -7.79
C SER A 22 12.39 -19.48 -6.68
N ARG A 23 11.37 -20.26 -7.07
CA ARG A 23 10.45 -20.93 -6.14
C ARG A 23 10.16 -22.37 -6.56
N ALA A 24 10.17 -23.28 -5.60
CA ALA A 24 9.89 -24.70 -5.82
C ALA A 24 8.42 -24.98 -6.08
N SER A 25 7.48 -24.26 -5.44
CA SER A 25 6.04 -24.46 -5.68
C SER A 25 5.59 -23.90 -7.03
N GLY A 26 6.17 -22.77 -7.46
CA GLY A 26 5.97 -22.13 -8.78
C GLY A 26 4.55 -21.71 -9.16
N THR A 27 3.53 -22.01 -8.33
CA THR A 27 2.11 -21.93 -8.71
C THR A 27 1.34 -20.74 -8.13
N VAL A 28 1.81 -20.16 -7.02
CA VAL A 28 1.23 -18.97 -6.37
C VAL A 28 2.35 -17.96 -6.18
N ASP A 29 2.14 -16.70 -6.54
CA ASP A 29 3.13 -15.63 -6.34
C ASP A 29 3.55 -15.54 -4.87
N GLY A 30 4.84 -15.34 -4.61
CA GLY A 30 5.39 -15.38 -3.26
C GLY A 30 6.89 -15.08 -3.23
N PRO A 31 7.50 -14.98 -2.04
CA PRO A 31 8.93 -14.70 -1.92
C PRO A 31 9.77 -15.85 -2.49
N PRO A 32 11.03 -15.59 -2.90
CA PRO A 32 11.93 -16.66 -3.35
C PRO A 32 12.27 -17.62 -2.21
N ASP A 33 12.54 -18.89 -2.54
CA ASP A 33 12.90 -19.90 -1.54
C ASP A 33 14.22 -19.57 -0.83
N ASP A 34 15.13 -18.91 -1.56
CA ASP A 34 16.38 -18.36 -1.04
C ASP A 34 16.29 -16.81 -0.97
N PRO A 35 16.20 -16.23 0.23
CA PRO A 35 16.22 -14.78 0.41
C PRO A 35 17.47 -14.10 -0.18
N ALA A 36 18.62 -14.77 -0.30
CA ALA A 36 19.82 -14.18 -0.88
C ALA A 36 19.66 -13.86 -2.38
N THR A 37 18.81 -14.62 -3.08
CA THR A 37 18.41 -14.32 -4.47
C THR A 37 17.68 -12.99 -4.55
N PHE A 38 16.80 -12.70 -3.59
CA PHE A 38 16.12 -11.40 -3.49
C PHE A 38 17.11 -10.26 -3.21
N GLY A 39 18.03 -10.47 -2.26
CA GLY A 39 19.08 -9.49 -1.95
C GLY A 39 19.97 -9.17 -3.16
N THR A 40 20.33 -10.17 -3.96
CA THR A 40 21.10 -9.98 -5.20
C THR A 40 20.37 -9.10 -6.20
N PHE A 41 19.07 -9.36 -6.41
CA PHE A 41 18.24 -8.53 -7.28
C PHE A 41 18.14 -7.09 -6.76
N LEU A 42 17.86 -6.90 -5.47
CA LEU A 42 17.72 -5.58 -4.88
C LEU A 42 19.02 -4.78 -4.90
N SER A 43 20.18 -5.43 -4.70
CA SER A 43 21.48 -4.79 -4.86
C SER A 43 21.69 -4.28 -6.30
N ALA A 44 21.36 -5.10 -7.31
CA ALA A 44 21.46 -4.69 -8.71
C ALA A 44 20.47 -3.55 -9.05
N LEU A 45 19.23 -3.64 -8.56
CA LEU A 45 18.19 -2.63 -8.77
C LEU A 45 18.57 -1.29 -8.12
N ALA A 46 19.04 -1.31 -6.88
CA ALA A 46 19.47 -0.13 -6.14
C ALA A 46 20.71 0.49 -6.77
N THR A 47 21.72 -0.30 -7.13
CA THR A 47 22.92 0.19 -7.83
C THR A 47 22.57 0.88 -9.14
N ARG A 48 21.65 0.28 -9.92
CA ARG A 48 21.24 0.83 -11.22
C ARG A 48 20.55 2.19 -11.10
N TYR A 49 19.82 2.41 -10.01
CA TYR A 49 18.98 3.59 -9.83
C TYR A 49 19.39 4.48 -8.65
N ALA A 50 20.63 4.31 -8.16
CA ALA A 50 21.17 5.09 -7.07
C ALA A 50 21.02 6.60 -7.33
N GLY A 51 20.48 7.32 -6.34
CA GLY A 51 20.19 8.75 -6.42
C GLY A 51 19.04 9.14 -7.37
N LYS A 52 18.32 8.18 -7.96
CA LYS A 52 17.16 8.43 -8.85
C LYS A 52 15.87 7.84 -8.28
N VAL A 53 15.95 6.69 -7.62
CA VAL A 53 14.86 6.14 -6.81
C VAL A 53 15.07 6.59 -5.37
N HIS A 54 14.01 7.08 -4.76
CA HIS A 54 14.06 7.72 -3.44
C HIS A 54 13.58 6.79 -2.34
N ALA A 55 12.75 5.80 -2.69
CA ALA A 55 12.26 4.80 -1.78
C ALA A 55 12.07 3.46 -2.50
N TYR A 56 12.31 2.38 -1.78
CA TYR A 56 11.99 1.02 -2.18
C TYR A 56 11.03 0.44 -1.16
N GLU A 57 9.85 0.03 -1.62
CA GLU A 57 8.92 -0.74 -0.80
C GLU A 57 9.17 -2.23 -1.00
N VAL A 58 9.37 -2.93 0.11
CA VAL A 58 9.77 -4.33 0.12
C VAL A 58 8.57 -5.20 0.39
N TRP A 59 8.05 -5.79 -0.69
CA TRP A 59 6.84 -6.59 -0.77
C TRP A 59 5.53 -5.80 -0.79
N ASN A 60 4.43 -6.51 -1.05
CA ASN A 60 3.07 -6.02 -1.10
C ASN A 60 2.13 -6.98 -0.35
N GLU A 61 1.35 -6.47 0.60
CA GLU A 61 0.25 -7.20 1.24
C GLU A 61 0.65 -8.57 1.83
N GLN A 62 1.85 -8.67 2.42
CA GLN A 62 2.39 -9.91 3.01
C GLN A 62 1.53 -10.49 4.15
N ASN A 63 0.54 -9.74 4.64
CA ASN A 63 -0.46 -10.20 5.59
C ASN A 63 -1.68 -10.89 4.92
N PHE A 64 -1.64 -11.10 3.60
CA PHE A 64 -2.62 -11.85 2.83
C PHE A 64 -1.95 -13.05 2.14
N SER A 65 -2.41 -14.27 2.44
CA SER A 65 -1.71 -15.52 2.10
C SER A 65 -1.50 -15.66 0.59
N ARG A 66 -2.47 -15.23 -0.21
CA ARG A 66 -2.38 -15.23 -1.67
C ARG A 66 -1.21 -14.40 -2.21
N GLU A 67 -0.90 -13.29 -1.55
CA GLU A 67 0.20 -12.39 -1.89
C GLU A 67 1.53 -12.83 -1.24
N TRP A 68 1.49 -13.91 -0.44
CA TRP A 68 2.62 -14.47 0.31
C TRP A 68 2.79 -15.97 0.07
N GLY A 69 2.69 -16.41 -1.19
CA GLY A 69 2.99 -17.78 -1.60
C GLY A 69 1.88 -18.81 -1.35
N GLY A 70 0.70 -18.40 -0.87
CA GLY A 70 -0.46 -19.25 -0.62
C GLY A 70 -0.37 -20.13 0.63
N GLY A 71 0.65 -19.91 1.47
CA GLY A 71 0.90 -20.69 2.68
C GLY A 71 0.41 -20.01 3.95
N ARG A 72 0.65 -20.66 5.09
CA ARG A 72 0.43 -20.05 6.40
C ARG A 72 1.34 -18.84 6.57
N ILE A 73 0.75 -17.70 6.91
CA ILE A 73 1.45 -16.45 7.17
C ILE A 73 2.16 -16.54 8.53
N ILE A 74 3.44 -16.19 8.53
CA ILE A 74 4.27 -16.01 9.72
C ILE A 74 5.00 -14.67 9.60
N ALA A 75 4.71 -13.73 10.50
CA ALA A 75 5.26 -12.37 10.42
C ALA A 75 6.80 -12.35 10.42
N GLY A 76 7.44 -13.26 11.15
CA GLY A 76 8.89 -13.39 11.19
C GLY A 76 9.54 -13.68 9.84
N ASP A 77 8.90 -14.45 8.97
CA ASP A 77 9.44 -14.79 7.65
C ASP A 77 9.59 -13.54 6.78
N TYR A 78 8.62 -12.63 6.88
CA TYR A 78 8.70 -11.33 6.23
C TYR A 78 9.83 -10.46 6.80
N VAL A 79 10.04 -10.45 8.13
CA VAL A 79 11.15 -9.71 8.75
C VAL A 79 12.50 -10.21 8.27
N GLU A 80 12.67 -11.52 8.09
CA GLU A 80 13.90 -12.10 7.54
C GLU A 80 14.15 -11.71 6.08
N LEU A 81 13.11 -11.69 5.23
CA LEU A 81 13.21 -11.15 3.88
C LEU A 81 13.58 -9.65 3.88
N LEU A 82 12.94 -8.87 4.75
CA LEU A 82 13.16 -7.44 4.88
C LEU A 82 14.58 -7.11 5.36
N LYS A 83 15.17 -7.91 6.27
CA LYS A 83 16.58 -7.78 6.68
C LYS A 83 17.53 -7.86 5.47
N VAL A 84 17.32 -8.86 4.60
CA VAL A 84 18.15 -9.05 3.40
C VAL A 84 17.97 -7.88 2.44
N ALA A 85 16.72 -7.46 2.21
CA ALA A 85 16.40 -6.34 1.34
C ALA A 85 17.04 -5.03 1.83
N HIS A 86 16.86 -4.70 3.11
CA HIS A 86 17.40 -3.51 3.73
C HIS A 86 18.92 -3.46 3.61
N ALA A 87 19.62 -4.55 3.96
CA ALA A 87 21.07 -4.62 3.86
C ALA A 87 21.56 -4.42 2.41
N ALA A 88 20.92 -5.07 1.44
CA ALA A 88 21.29 -4.95 0.03
C ALA A 88 21.08 -3.54 -0.52
N ILE A 89 19.92 -2.92 -0.24
CA ILE A 89 19.59 -1.58 -0.71
C ILE A 89 20.51 -0.55 -0.06
N LYS A 90 20.68 -0.58 1.27
CA LYS A 90 21.52 0.39 1.99
C LYS A 90 23.00 0.31 1.60
N ALA A 91 23.50 -0.88 1.24
CA ALA A 91 24.87 -1.01 0.74
C ALA A 91 25.06 -0.37 -0.64
N ALA A 92 24.05 -0.42 -1.51
CA ALA A 92 24.10 0.09 -2.87
C ALA A 92 23.72 1.58 -2.99
N ASP A 93 22.72 2.01 -2.23
CA ASP A 93 22.26 3.41 -2.13
C ASP A 93 21.86 3.72 -0.67
N PRO A 94 22.82 4.22 0.15
CA PRO A 94 22.55 4.58 1.54
C PRO A 94 21.51 5.70 1.72
N ALA A 95 21.27 6.50 0.68
CA ALA A 95 20.34 7.63 0.73
C ALA A 95 18.89 7.23 0.42
N ALA A 96 18.67 6.09 -0.23
CA ALA A 96 17.33 5.58 -0.50
C ALA A 96 16.63 5.11 0.79
N ALA A 97 15.35 5.44 0.91
CA ALA A 97 14.50 4.89 1.96
C ALA A 97 14.14 3.42 1.65
N VAL A 98 14.12 2.57 2.66
CA VAL A 98 13.62 1.20 2.59
C VAL A 98 12.35 1.15 3.41
N LEU A 99 11.22 0.87 2.78
CA LEU A 99 9.92 0.79 3.42
C LEU A 99 9.54 -0.66 3.64
N SER A 100 8.86 -0.94 4.75
CA SER A 100 8.15 -2.22 4.85
C SER A 100 7.09 -2.30 3.75
N GLY A 101 6.78 -3.50 3.32
CA GLY A 101 5.70 -3.81 2.41
C GLY A 101 4.39 -3.40 3.05
N ALA A 102 3.52 -2.82 2.25
CA ALA A 102 2.30 -2.26 2.75
C ALA A 102 1.29 -3.32 3.16
N LEU A 103 0.76 -3.15 4.36
CA LEU A 103 -0.25 -4.05 4.92
C LEU A 103 -1.61 -3.72 4.35
N THR A 104 -2.36 -4.75 3.97
CA THR A 104 -3.74 -4.62 3.52
C THR A 104 -4.72 -4.68 4.70
N PRO A 105 -5.70 -3.76 4.81
CA PRO A 105 -6.62 -3.72 5.94
C PRO A 105 -7.68 -4.83 5.80
N THR A 106 -7.31 -6.07 6.14
CA THR A 106 -8.19 -7.24 5.94
C THR A 106 -9.36 -7.30 6.91
N GLY A 107 -9.17 -6.84 8.16
CA GLY A 107 -10.16 -7.01 9.23
C GLY A 107 -10.47 -8.47 9.55
N PHE A 108 -9.59 -9.39 9.15
CA PHE A 108 -9.78 -10.84 9.24
C PHE A 108 -8.53 -11.48 9.86
N ASN A 109 -8.70 -12.55 10.64
CA ASN A 109 -7.59 -13.15 11.37
C ASN A 109 -7.61 -14.69 11.32
N ASP A 110 -7.28 -15.22 10.16
CA ASP A 110 -6.88 -16.61 9.97
C ASP A 110 -5.54 -16.62 9.22
N PRO A 111 -4.43 -17.05 9.85
CA PRO A 111 -3.12 -17.03 9.21
C PRO A 111 -3.01 -17.90 7.94
N ASN A 112 -3.96 -18.78 7.65
CA ASN A 112 -3.98 -19.51 6.37
C ASN A 112 -4.68 -18.74 5.24
N VAL A 113 -5.29 -17.59 5.55
CA VAL A 113 -6.01 -16.73 4.59
C VAL A 113 -5.44 -15.31 4.70
N ALA A 114 -5.64 -14.63 5.82
CA ALA A 114 -5.15 -13.28 6.07
C ALA A 114 -5.01 -13.00 7.58
N ILE A 115 -4.05 -12.14 7.94
CA ILE A 115 -3.91 -11.59 9.28
C ILE A 115 -4.29 -10.11 9.24
N ASP A 116 -5.07 -9.67 10.24
CA ASP A 116 -5.46 -8.28 10.43
C ASP A 116 -4.21 -7.39 10.47
N ASP A 117 -4.20 -6.30 9.71
CA ASP A 117 -3.04 -5.40 9.53
C ASP A 117 -2.47 -4.90 10.86
N VAL A 118 -3.32 -4.54 11.81
CA VAL A 118 -2.91 -4.06 13.14
C VAL A 118 -2.27 -5.19 13.94
N LEU A 119 -2.86 -6.38 13.93
CA LEU A 119 -2.29 -7.55 14.61
C LEU A 119 -0.98 -8.00 13.95
N TYR A 120 -0.91 -8.01 12.63
CA TYR A 120 0.29 -8.37 11.90
C TYR A 120 1.43 -7.40 12.21
N LEU A 121 1.17 -6.09 12.21
CA LEU A 121 2.18 -5.09 12.60
C LEU A 121 2.66 -5.27 14.05
N GLN A 122 1.78 -5.62 14.99
CA GLN A 122 2.18 -5.98 16.35
C GLN A 122 3.11 -7.19 16.37
N GLN A 123 2.83 -8.22 15.56
CA GLN A 123 3.68 -9.40 15.44
C GLN A 123 5.06 -9.06 14.84
N LEU A 124 5.12 -8.16 13.86
CA LEU A 124 6.38 -7.66 13.31
C LEU A 124 7.23 -6.98 14.39
N TYR A 125 6.64 -6.09 15.20
CA TYR A 125 7.35 -5.44 16.31
C TYR A 125 7.74 -6.39 17.43
N ALA A 126 6.99 -7.46 17.67
CA ALA A 126 7.31 -8.46 18.70
C ALA A 126 8.45 -9.40 18.29
N TYR A 127 8.73 -9.52 16.99
CA TYR A 127 9.70 -10.49 16.47
C TYR A 127 11.14 -10.15 16.89
N GLN A 128 11.85 -11.15 17.43
CA GLN A 128 13.26 -11.11 17.83
C GLN A 128 13.67 -9.81 18.58
N GLY A 129 12.89 -9.43 19.59
CA GLY A 129 13.21 -8.24 20.41
C GLY A 129 13.02 -6.90 19.67
N GLY A 130 12.20 -6.88 18.62
CA GLY A 130 11.88 -5.65 17.87
C GLY A 130 12.86 -5.32 16.76
N VAL A 131 13.54 -6.33 16.20
CA VAL A 131 14.45 -6.16 15.05
C VAL A 131 13.78 -5.49 13.85
N PHE A 132 12.46 -5.62 13.71
CA PHE A 132 11.68 -4.94 12.68
C PHE A 132 11.93 -3.41 12.65
N LYS A 133 12.11 -2.79 13.83
CA LYS A 133 12.41 -1.34 13.95
C LYS A 133 13.70 -0.91 13.27
N THR A 134 14.64 -1.83 13.04
CA THR A 134 15.97 -1.53 12.53
C THR A 134 16.14 -1.85 11.05
N VAL A 135 15.12 -2.44 10.40
CA VAL A 135 15.21 -2.94 9.03
C VAL A 135 14.25 -2.27 8.05
N CYS A 136 13.67 -1.14 8.43
CA CYS A 136 12.98 -0.23 7.54
C CYS A 136 13.10 1.22 8.06
N ASP A 137 12.99 2.19 7.16
CA ASP A 137 12.99 3.63 7.45
C ASP A 137 11.56 4.19 7.57
N GLY A 138 10.57 3.45 7.10
CA GLY A 138 9.16 3.82 7.13
C GLY A 138 8.23 2.62 6.99
N ILE A 139 6.98 2.79 7.41
CA ILE A 139 5.99 1.72 7.43
C ILE A 139 5.06 1.89 6.23
N GLY A 140 5.05 0.91 5.33
CA GLY A 140 4.06 0.82 4.25
C GLY A 140 2.68 0.46 4.80
N ALA A 141 1.62 1.06 4.24
CA ALA A 141 0.24 0.69 4.54
C ALA A 141 -0.67 0.92 3.33
N HIS A 142 -1.67 0.07 3.14
CA HIS A 142 -2.78 0.34 2.23
C HIS A 142 -3.98 0.89 3.00
N ALA A 143 -4.76 1.74 2.34
CA ALA A 143 -5.97 2.29 2.94
C ALA A 143 -7.12 2.32 1.93
N GLY A 144 -8.16 1.53 2.21
CA GLY A 144 -9.43 1.64 1.52
C GLY A 144 -10.40 2.54 2.30
N GLY A 145 -11.42 3.04 1.61
CA GLY A 145 -12.64 3.53 2.27
C GLY A 145 -13.88 2.75 1.86
N PHE A 146 -13.79 1.81 0.92
CA PHE A 146 -14.94 1.09 0.35
C PHE A 146 -16.01 2.08 -0.12
N ASN A 147 -17.23 2.04 0.44
CA ASN A 147 -18.28 3.03 0.20
C ASN A 147 -18.35 4.15 1.25
N ASN A 148 -17.40 4.19 2.18
CA ASN A 148 -17.34 5.17 3.27
C ASN A 148 -16.44 6.36 2.87
N PRO A 149 -16.93 7.60 2.98
CA PRO A 149 -16.10 8.80 2.84
C PRO A 149 -14.88 8.80 3.76
N PRO A 150 -13.81 9.56 3.43
CA PRO A 150 -12.58 9.58 4.23
C PRO A 150 -12.76 10.03 5.68
N ASP A 151 -13.76 10.87 5.96
CA ASP A 151 -14.05 11.38 7.29
C ASP A 151 -14.87 10.39 8.15
N ASP A 152 -15.56 9.44 7.52
CA ASP A 152 -16.43 8.48 8.19
C ASP A 152 -15.63 7.53 9.09
N THR A 153 -16.34 7.00 10.09
CA THR A 153 -15.84 6.00 11.03
C THR A 153 -16.94 4.97 11.30
N PRO A 154 -16.65 3.83 11.97
CA PRO A 154 -17.69 2.91 12.38
C PRO A 154 -18.83 3.54 13.19
N PHE A 155 -18.57 4.66 13.87
CA PHE A 155 -19.51 5.36 14.77
C PHE A 155 -20.13 6.62 14.17
N ASN A 156 -19.55 7.16 13.09
CA ASN A 156 -20.07 8.34 12.39
C ASN A 156 -20.11 8.07 10.89
N ARG A 157 -21.31 7.92 10.35
CA ARG A 157 -21.55 7.46 8.98
C ARG A 157 -22.42 8.46 8.24
N THR A 158 -22.01 8.81 7.02
CA THR A 158 -22.75 9.69 6.11
C THR A 158 -23.35 8.93 4.93
N VAL A 159 -22.90 7.70 4.68
CA VAL A 159 -23.50 6.74 3.74
C VAL A 159 -24.26 5.65 4.50
N PHE A 160 -25.56 5.49 4.18
CA PHE A 160 -26.48 4.64 4.93
C PHE A 160 -26.67 3.21 4.38
N SER A 161 -26.00 2.85 3.28
CA SER A 161 -25.98 1.46 2.82
C SER A 161 -25.36 0.53 3.88
N THR A 162 -25.90 -0.68 3.98
CA THR A 162 -25.60 -1.60 5.10
C THR A 162 -24.29 -2.37 4.93
N ASN A 163 -23.76 -2.45 3.70
CA ASN A 163 -22.57 -3.21 3.39
C ASN A 163 -21.29 -2.41 3.68
N PHE A 164 -20.21 -3.13 4.00
CA PHE A 164 -18.88 -2.56 4.30
C PHE A 164 -18.91 -1.57 5.46
N LYS A 165 -19.61 -1.97 6.53
CA LYS A 165 -19.77 -1.24 7.79
C LYS A 165 -19.32 -2.09 8.99
N GLY A 166 -19.32 -1.51 10.18
CA GLY A 166 -19.16 -2.24 11.44
C GLY A 166 -17.72 -2.61 11.84
N HIS A 167 -16.80 -2.74 10.89
CA HIS A 167 -15.39 -2.96 11.18
C HIS A 167 -14.51 -1.81 10.68
N LYS A 168 -13.46 -1.45 11.44
CA LYS A 168 -12.57 -0.33 11.11
C LYS A 168 -11.80 -0.51 9.79
N SER A 169 -11.58 -1.75 9.36
CA SER A 169 -10.90 -2.06 8.09
C SER A 169 -11.61 -1.50 6.85
N PHE A 170 -12.91 -1.19 6.95
CA PHE A 170 -13.66 -0.58 5.85
C PHE A 170 -13.49 0.94 5.74
N TYR A 171 -12.71 1.58 6.61
CA TYR A 171 -12.62 3.03 6.73
C TYR A 171 -11.17 3.50 6.53
N PHE A 172 -11.01 4.60 5.79
CA PHE A 172 -9.71 5.18 5.49
C PHE A 172 -8.90 5.52 6.76
N LYS A 173 -9.59 5.90 7.84
CA LYS A 173 -8.98 6.20 9.15
C LYS A 173 -8.44 4.97 9.89
N ARG A 174 -8.51 3.77 9.31
CA ARG A 174 -7.79 2.58 9.81
C ARG A 174 -6.30 2.85 10.04
N LEU A 175 -5.71 3.75 9.26
CA LEU A 175 -4.34 4.24 9.42
C LEU A 175 -4.04 4.79 10.83
N GLU A 176 -5.04 5.31 11.56
CA GLU A 176 -4.87 5.77 12.94
C GLU A 176 -4.58 4.59 13.90
N ASP A 177 -5.16 3.41 13.66
CA ASP A 177 -4.86 2.21 14.45
C ASP A 177 -3.45 1.69 14.15
N VAL A 178 -3.04 1.72 12.87
CA VAL A 178 -1.67 1.38 12.45
C VAL A 178 -0.67 2.31 13.15
N ARG A 179 -0.94 3.62 13.14
CA ARG A 179 -0.13 4.61 13.86
C ARG A 179 -0.08 4.33 15.36
N ALA A 180 -1.20 3.96 15.98
CA ALA A 180 -1.24 3.63 17.41
C ALA A 180 -0.33 2.44 17.76
N VAL A 181 -0.23 1.41 16.89
CA VAL A 181 0.72 0.31 17.07
C VAL A 181 2.18 0.81 17.02
N MET A 182 2.51 1.70 16.08
CA MET A 182 3.87 2.28 16.01
C MET A 182 4.21 3.04 17.30
N VAL A 183 3.29 3.88 17.79
CA VAL A 183 3.48 4.64 19.05
C VAL A 183 3.64 3.71 20.24
N ALA A 184 2.81 2.67 20.35
CA ALA A 184 2.90 1.70 21.44
C ALA A 184 4.23 0.92 21.48
N ASN A 185 4.93 0.83 20.35
CA ASN A 185 6.22 0.15 20.23
C ASN A 185 7.44 1.11 20.26
N GLY A 186 7.19 2.41 20.53
CA GLY A 186 8.22 3.44 20.57
C GLY A 186 8.84 3.74 19.20
N ASP A 187 8.06 3.59 18.13
CA ASP A 187 8.49 3.85 16.74
C ASP A 187 7.72 5.00 16.09
N ASP A 188 7.30 5.96 16.90
CA ASP A 188 6.52 7.13 16.48
C ASP A 188 7.34 8.16 15.70
N ALA A 189 8.68 8.07 15.73
CA ALA A 189 9.55 8.87 14.87
C ALA A 189 9.47 8.48 13.39
N LYS A 190 9.16 7.21 13.08
CA LYS A 190 8.95 6.78 11.69
C LYS A 190 7.59 7.27 11.18
N GLN A 191 7.54 7.47 9.87
CA GLN A 191 6.33 7.90 9.16
C GLN A 191 5.70 6.73 8.40
N ILE A 192 4.39 6.86 8.15
CA ILE A 192 3.63 5.95 7.31
C ILE A 192 3.71 6.39 5.85
N TRP A 193 3.85 5.43 4.95
CA TRP A 193 3.75 5.59 3.51
C TRP A 193 2.54 4.81 3.01
N VAL A 194 1.52 5.54 2.55
CA VAL A 194 0.28 4.95 2.04
C VAL A 194 0.45 4.66 0.55
N THR A 195 0.96 3.49 0.21
CA THR A 195 1.38 3.14 -1.15
C THR A 195 0.24 2.71 -2.06
N GLU A 196 -0.92 2.40 -1.49
CA GLU A 196 -2.20 2.36 -2.20
C GLU A 196 -3.31 2.93 -1.34
N PHE A 197 -4.08 3.86 -1.91
CA PHE A 197 -5.39 4.24 -1.38
C PHE A 197 -6.34 4.68 -2.48
N GLY A 198 -7.64 4.51 -2.26
CA GLY A 198 -8.63 4.98 -3.20
C GLY A 198 -10.05 4.49 -2.95
N TRP A 199 -10.92 4.87 -3.88
CA TRP A 199 -12.33 4.53 -3.91
C TRP A 199 -12.71 4.10 -5.32
N SER A 200 -13.45 3.00 -5.43
CA SER A 200 -14.08 2.60 -6.69
C SER A 200 -15.36 3.42 -6.89
N THR A 201 -15.65 3.80 -8.13
CA THR A 201 -17.02 4.13 -8.55
C THR A 201 -17.78 2.86 -8.90
N ALA A 202 -18.97 2.98 -9.50
CA ALA A 202 -19.78 1.84 -9.94
C ALA A 202 -18.92 0.75 -10.60
N ASN A 203 -18.96 -0.46 -10.03
CA ASN A 203 -18.05 -1.56 -10.34
C ASN A 203 -18.84 -2.82 -10.66
N GLN A 204 -18.45 -3.50 -11.73
CA GLN A 204 -19.13 -4.70 -12.22
C GLN A 204 -18.53 -5.99 -11.64
N ALA A 205 -17.36 -5.90 -11.00
CA ALA A 205 -16.70 -7.05 -10.41
C ALA A 205 -17.39 -7.48 -9.11
N LEU A 206 -17.52 -8.79 -8.94
CA LEU A 206 -18.12 -9.39 -7.74
C LEU A 206 -17.33 -8.96 -6.49
N GLY A 207 -18.05 -8.50 -5.46
CA GLY A 207 -17.43 -8.05 -4.20
C GLY A 207 -17.02 -6.57 -4.20
N TYR A 208 -17.17 -5.87 -5.33
CA TYR A 208 -16.89 -4.44 -5.46
C TYR A 208 -18.15 -3.56 -5.55
N ASP A 209 -19.32 -4.13 -5.23
CA ASP A 209 -20.62 -3.47 -5.33
C ASP A 209 -20.73 -2.20 -4.47
N TYR A 210 -19.86 -2.04 -3.46
CA TYR A 210 -19.73 -0.81 -2.69
C TYR A 210 -19.42 0.42 -3.57
N GLY A 211 -18.77 0.22 -4.72
CA GLY A 211 -18.51 1.29 -5.66
C GLY A 211 -19.79 1.91 -6.24
N ASN A 212 -20.92 1.18 -6.23
CA ASN A 212 -22.20 1.69 -6.73
C ASN A 212 -22.77 2.84 -5.89
N ASP A 213 -22.30 2.99 -4.64
CA ASP A 213 -22.66 4.11 -3.76
C ASP A 213 -21.85 5.39 -4.07
N ILE A 214 -20.88 5.33 -4.99
CA ILE A 214 -19.89 6.37 -5.22
C ILE A 214 -19.97 6.88 -6.66
N SER A 215 -20.30 8.16 -6.82
CA SER A 215 -20.22 8.83 -8.13
C SER A 215 -18.78 9.17 -8.52
N ASP A 216 -18.53 9.41 -9.81
CA ASP A 216 -17.24 9.96 -10.30
C ASP A 216 -16.82 11.24 -9.56
N ALA A 217 -17.80 12.07 -9.15
CA ALA A 217 -17.53 13.29 -8.41
C ALA A 217 -17.15 13.00 -6.94
N ASP A 218 -17.81 12.03 -6.30
CA ASP A 218 -17.47 11.55 -4.95
C ASP A 218 -16.07 10.98 -4.88
N GLN A 219 -15.68 10.13 -5.84
CA GLN A 219 -14.31 9.59 -5.91
C GLN A 219 -13.28 10.72 -5.86
N GLY A 220 -13.47 11.79 -6.64
CA GLY A 220 -12.59 12.95 -6.59
C GLY A 220 -12.57 13.67 -5.26
N ARG A 221 -13.75 13.90 -4.66
CA ARG A 221 -13.87 14.57 -3.36
C ARG A 221 -13.19 13.78 -2.26
N TYR A 222 -13.38 12.46 -2.25
CA TYR A 222 -12.80 11.55 -1.26
C TYR A 222 -11.29 11.50 -1.40
N LEU A 223 -10.75 11.40 -2.61
CA LEU A 223 -9.30 11.43 -2.83
C LEU A 223 -8.67 12.74 -2.35
N VAL A 224 -9.25 13.90 -2.70
CA VAL A 224 -8.76 15.21 -2.22
C VAL A 224 -8.81 15.28 -0.70
N ARG A 225 -9.93 14.86 -0.09
CA ARG A 225 -10.11 14.93 1.35
C ARG A 225 -9.18 13.97 2.10
N ALA A 226 -8.95 12.77 1.58
CA ALA A 226 -7.97 11.83 2.14
C ALA A 226 -6.54 12.39 2.12
N TYR A 227 -6.14 13.06 1.03
CA TYR A 227 -4.86 13.76 0.97
C TYR A 227 -4.76 14.92 1.98
N GLN A 228 -5.86 15.61 2.28
CA GLN A 228 -5.88 16.65 3.32
C GLN A 228 -5.74 16.04 4.71
N ILE A 229 -6.51 14.99 5.02
CA ILE A 229 -6.42 14.26 6.29
C ILE A 229 -4.98 13.74 6.51
N GLY A 230 -4.39 13.08 5.50
CA GLY A 230 -3.02 12.59 5.58
C GLY A 230 -2.00 13.69 5.83
N ARG A 231 -2.21 14.89 5.27
CA ARG A 231 -1.37 16.06 5.55
C ARG A 231 -1.53 16.56 6.97
N ASP A 232 -2.76 16.64 7.47
CA ASP A 232 -3.10 17.17 8.79
C ASP A 232 -2.60 16.25 9.92
N TRP A 233 -2.55 14.95 9.67
CA TRP A 233 -1.96 13.97 10.60
C TRP A 233 -0.48 14.22 10.90
N GLY A 234 0.30 14.73 9.94
CA GLY A 234 1.73 15.04 10.12
C GLY A 234 2.67 13.82 10.18
N TRP A 235 2.15 12.60 10.38
CA TRP A 235 2.92 11.35 10.40
C TRP A 235 2.80 10.51 9.11
N VAL A 236 2.14 11.04 8.07
CA VAL A 236 2.12 10.43 6.73
C VAL A 236 3.08 11.15 5.80
N GLN A 237 4.04 10.41 5.25
CA GLN A 237 5.09 10.96 4.40
C GLN A 237 4.76 10.93 2.91
N GLY A 238 4.08 9.87 2.46
CA GLY A 238 3.68 9.68 1.07
C GLY A 238 2.31 9.03 0.97
N MET A 239 1.53 9.42 -0.04
CA MET A 239 0.25 8.79 -0.37
C MET A 239 0.10 8.66 -1.88
N PHE A 240 -0.21 7.46 -2.36
CA PHE A 240 -0.26 7.13 -3.78
C PHE A 240 -1.68 6.67 -4.14
N VAL A 241 -2.37 7.46 -4.99
CA VAL A 241 -3.70 7.08 -5.48
C VAL A 241 -3.59 5.80 -6.28
N TRP A 242 -4.34 4.79 -5.88
CA TRP A 242 -4.61 3.61 -6.68
C TRP A 242 -5.91 3.86 -7.45
N ASN A 243 -5.86 4.27 -8.72
CA ASN A 243 -4.68 4.32 -9.62
C ASN A 243 -4.85 5.37 -10.73
N LEU A 244 -3.80 5.56 -11.55
CA LEU A 244 -3.84 6.53 -12.65
C LEU A 244 -4.75 6.09 -13.81
N ASN A 245 -4.52 4.92 -14.41
CA ASN A 245 -5.02 4.63 -15.77
C ASN A 245 -5.47 3.18 -16.06
N PHE A 246 -5.92 2.40 -15.07
CA PHE A 246 -6.42 1.04 -15.35
C PHE A 246 -7.56 0.99 -16.36
N GLN A 247 -8.34 2.07 -16.57
CA GLN A 247 -9.34 2.10 -17.64
C GLN A 247 -8.73 1.96 -19.05
N GLN A 248 -7.43 2.15 -19.21
CA GLN A 248 -6.69 1.97 -20.46
C GLN A 248 -6.02 0.59 -20.56
N LEU A 249 -5.97 -0.18 -19.46
CA LEU A 249 -5.14 -1.38 -19.34
C LEU A 249 -5.95 -2.65 -19.13
N VAL A 250 -7.18 -2.54 -18.60
CA VAL A 250 -8.06 -3.69 -18.31
C VAL A 250 -9.46 -3.46 -18.86
N PRO A 251 -10.25 -4.52 -19.10
CA PRO A 251 -11.65 -4.37 -19.52
C PRO A 251 -12.51 -3.74 -18.42
N ALA A 252 -13.67 -3.16 -18.80
CA ALA A 252 -14.60 -2.52 -17.88
C ALA A 252 -15.18 -3.45 -16.80
N SER A 253 -15.11 -4.77 -17.01
CA SER A 253 -15.55 -5.80 -16.07
C SER A 253 -14.49 -6.14 -15.01
N ASP A 254 -13.24 -5.70 -15.17
CA ASP A 254 -12.18 -5.92 -14.20
C ASP A 254 -12.34 -4.98 -13.00
N GLU A 255 -12.16 -5.51 -11.80
CA GLU A 255 -12.31 -4.79 -10.53
C GLU A 255 -11.48 -3.49 -10.45
N LYS A 256 -10.32 -3.45 -11.11
CA LYS A 256 -9.38 -2.32 -11.09
C LYS A 256 -9.83 -1.17 -11.98
N TYR A 257 -10.71 -1.43 -12.95
CA TYR A 257 -11.13 -0.47 -13.96
C TYR A 257 -11.70 0.82 -13.33
N PRO A 258 -12.68 0.78 -12.41
CA PRO A 258 -13.35 1.99 -11.94
C PRO A 258 -12.52 2.80 -10.93
N PHE A 259 -11.39 2.28 -10.47
CA PHE A 259 -10.42 3.02 -9.65
C PHE A 259 -9.56 4.00 -10.46
N GLY A 260 -9.38 3.77 -11.76
CA GLY A 260 -8.52 4.60 -12.60
C GLY A 260 -9.07 6.02 -12.77
N ILE A 261 -8.25 7.06 -12.61
CA ILE A 261 -8.69 8.47 -12.70
C ILE A 261 -8.58 9.08 -14.12
N VAL A 262 -8.11 8.30 -15.09
CA VAL A 262 -8.04 8.66 -16.51
C VAL A 262 -8.90 7.69 -17.32
N ARG A 263 -9.67 8.22 -18.28
CA ARG A 263 -10.57 7.45 -19.15
C ARG A 263 -9.82 6.60 -20.19
N PRO A 264 -10.47 5.64 -20.87
CA PRO A 264 -9.84 4.84 -21.92
C PRO A 264 -9.21 5.68 -23.03
N ASP A 265 -9.86 6.78 -23.40
CA ASP A 265 -9.40 7.74 -24.43
C ASP A 265 -8.33 8.72 -23.94
N GLY A 266 -7.88 8.61 -22.69
CA GLY A 266 -6.89 9.49 -22.07
C GLY A 266 -7.47 10.79 -21.50
N THR A 267 -8.79 11.04 -21.64
CA THR A 267 -9.40 12.23 -21.04
C THR A 267 -9.49 12.11 -19.51
N PRO A 268 -9.39 13.22 -18.77
CA PRO A 268 -9.39 13.18 -17.30
C PRO A 268 -10.79 12.90 -16.74
N ARG A 269 -10.89 11.99 -15.75
CA ARG A 269 -12.10 11.86 -14.91
C ARG A 269 -12.18 12.99 -13.87
N PRO A 270 -13.34 13.22 -13.23
CA PRO A 270 -13.46 14.26 -12.21
C PRO A 270 -12.41 14.16 -11.09
N ALA A 271 -12.04 12.94 -10.68
CA ALA A 271 -10.96 12.72 -9.71
C ALA A 271 -9.61 13.30 -10.14
N TYR A 272 -9.21 13.10 -11.40
CA TYR A 272 -7.97 13.69 -11.94
C TYR A 272 -8.02 15.23 -11.89
N ILE A 273 -9.14 15.82 -12.31
CA ILE A 273 -9.30 17.28 -12.32
C ILE A 273 -9.22 17.84 -10.90
N GLN A 274 -9.92 17.23 -9.94
CA GLN A 274 -9.92 17.68 -8.56
C GLN A 274 -8.52 17.56 -7.92
N LEU A 275 -7.80 16.47 -8.15
CA LEU A 275 -6.41 16.31 -7.68
C LEU A 275 -5.44 17.28 -8.37
N LYS A 276 -5.64 17.57 -9.66
CA LYS A 276 -4.82 18.53 -10.41
C LYS A 276 -4.88 19.93 -9.79
N PHE A 277 -6.08 20.36 -9.38
CA PHE A 277 -6.35 21.68 -8.80
C PHE A 277 -6.31 21.73 -7.27
N MET A 278 -6.17 20.58 -6.60
CA MET A 278 -5.89 20.53 -5.17
C MET A 278 -4.60 21.28 -4.86
N ALA A 279 -4.63 22.14 -3.84
CA ALA A 279 -3.43 22.82 -3.35
C ALA A 279 -2.36 21.80 -2.97
N LYS A 280 -1.15 21.96 -3.52
CA LYS A 280 0.02 21.10 -3.26
C LYS A 280 0.93 21.77 -2.23
N ARG A 281 1.66 20.97 -1.46
CA ARG A 281 2.75 21.52 -0.65
C ARG A 281 3.81 22.10 -1.61
N PRO A 282 4.36 23.29 -1.30
CA PRO A 282 5.47 23.86 -2.07
C PRO A 282 6.70 22.94 -2.06
#